data_AF-R8BMD0-F1
#
_entry.id   AF-R8BMD0-F1
#
_cell.length_a   1.000
_cell.length_b   1.000
_cell.length_c   1.000
_cell.angle_alpha   90.00
_cell.angle_beta   90.00
_cell.angle_gamma   90.00
#
_symmetry.space_group_name_H-M   'P 1'
#
loop_
_entity.id
_entity.type
_entity.pdbx_description
1 polymer ?
#
loop_
_entity_poly.entity_id
_entity_poly.type
_entity_poly.pdbx_seq_one_letter_code
_entity_poly.pdbx_strand_id
1 'polypeptide(L)'
;MPCFTAWIREEIVEIPKGWTSSDFPISDRRPQWSFQIYDTTPRSDDPDHLRTLAETLHRETREERETQGHEQPDRIDVWGMPLAANASDEERITRCKTHLLAEVASRNTAESDEFHISRLSANEQWQWAILIIDRPRELWNEGEGGFLAVYWDMHPNYLELLKREYGEDKQEPQTSAFRYTRAELGKVLANLKGAF
;
A
#
# COMPACT_ATOMS: atom_id res chain seq x y z
N MET A 1 -11.30 12.72 -4.00
CA MET A 1 -10.11 12.91 -3.13
C MET A 1 -8.87 12.96 -4.01
N PRO A 2 -7.87 13.80 -3.70
CA PRO A 2 -6.61 13.80 -4.46
C PRO A 2 -5.85 12.49 -4.22
N CYS A 3 -5.23 11.97 -5.28
CA CYS A 3 -4.35 10.81 -5.26
C CYS A 3 -3.06 11.16 -5.99
N PHE A 4 -1.91 10.90 -5.38
CA PHE A 4 -0.61 11.03 -6.00
C PHE A 4 0.08 9.67 -6.03
N THR A 5 0.55 9.27 -7.20
CA THR A 5 1.21 8.00 -7.41
C THR A 5 2.69 8.21 -7.65
N ALA A 6 3.53 7.46 -6.97
CA ALA A 6 4.98 7.44 -7.17
C ALA A 6 5.46 6.03 -7.57
N TRP A 7 6.26 5.96 -8.63
CA TRP A 7 6.94 4.75 -9.09
C TRP A 7 8.23 5.13 -9.84
N ILE A 8 9.09 4.15 -10.08
CA ILE A 8 10.29 4.34 -10.89
C ILE A 8 9.90 4.31 -12.36
N ARG A 9 10.22 5.37 -13.09
CA ARG A 9 10.32 5.31 -14.53
C ARG A 9 11.77 4.99 -14.88
N GLU A 10 12.03 3.79 -15.37
CA GLU A 10 13.34 3.48 -15.95
C GLU A 10 13.44 4.21 -17.29
N GLU A 11 13.97 5.43 -17.28
CA GLU A 11 14.39 6.11 -18.49
C GLU A 11 15.80 5.63 -18.84
N ILE A 12 15.96 4.93 -19.96
CA ILE A 12 17.29 4.70 -20.52
C ILE A 12 17.81 6.03 -21.04
N VAL A 13 18.71 6.65 -20.29
CA VAL A 13 19.29 7.94 -20.66
C VAL A 13 20.31 7.78 -21.80
N GLU A 14 21.02 6.65 -21.88
CA GLU A 14 21.89 6.28 -23.01
C GLU A 14 21.90 4.76 -23.24
N ILE A 15 21.69 4.32 -24.49
CA ILE A 15 21.80 2.92 -24.90
C ILE A 15 23.29 2.62 -25.15
N PRO A 16 23.91 1.64 -24.46
CA PRO A 16 25.29 1.24 -24.70
C PRO A 16 25.53 0.87 -26.17
N LYS A 17 26.72 1.20 -26.69
CA LYS A 17 27.07 0.96 -28.09
C LYS A 17 26.99 -0.53 -28.42
N GLY A 18 26.14 -0.90 -29.37
CA GLY A 18 25.89 -2.28 -29.78
C GLY A 18 24.62 -2.91 -29.20
N TRP A 19 23.88 -2.16 -28.37
CA TRP A 19 22.59 -2.54 -27.82
C TRP A 19 21.48 -1.70 -28.49
N THR A 20 20.25 -2.15 -28.33
CA THR A 20 19.01 -1.53 -28.82
C THR A 20 18.09 -1.24 -27.64
N SER A 21 17.12 -0.34 -27.80
CA SER A 21 16.13 -0.05 -26.75
C SER A 21 15.30 -1.27 -26.35
N SER A 22 15.15 -2.24 -27.25
CA SER A 22 14.50 -3.53 -27.02
C SER A 22 15.29 -4.49 -26.13
N ASP A 23 16.59 -4.26 -25.93
CA ASP A 23 17.44 -5.08 -25.05
C ASP A 23 17.25 -4.73 -23.56
N PHE A 24 16.47 -3.69 -23.29
CA PHE A 24 16.12 -3.25 -21.95
C PHE A 24 14.61 -3.41 -21.80
N PRO A 25 14.13 -3.98 -20.68
CA PRO A 25 12.71 -4.00 -20.36
C PRO A 25 12.26 -2.60 -19.97
N ILE A 26 12.14 -1.68 -20.92
CA ILE A 26 11.50 -0.38 -20.66
C ILE A 26 10.01 -0.65 -20.52
N SER A 27 9.53 -0.88 -19.30
CA SER A 27 8.11 -0.79 -19.06
C SER A 27 7.75 0.68 -18.98
N ASP A 28 7.41 1.29 -20.12
CA ASP A 28 6.70 2.58 -20.18
C ASP A 28 5.32 2.52 -19.47
N ARG A 29 4.96 1.36 -18.93
CA ARG A 29 3.70 1.07 -18.28
C ARG A 29 3.84 1.21 -16.77
N ARG A 30 2.86 1.89 -16.17
CA ARG A 30 2.66 1.98 -14.73
C ARG A 30 2.65 0.56 -14.13
N PRO A 31 3.45 0.28 -13.07
CA PRO A 31 3.42 -1.02 -12.40
C PRO A 31 2.01 -1.36 -11.93
N GLN A 32 1.52 -2.58 -12.16
CA GLN A 32 0.16 -2.96 -11.72
C GLN A 32 0.06 -3.05 -10.19
N TRP A 33 1.09 -3.59 -9.55
CA TRP A 33 1.14 -3.73 -8.09
C TRP A 33 1.25 -2.35 -7.42
N SER A 34 0.36 -2.08 -6.47
CA SER A 34 0.30 -0.78 -5.81
C SER A 34 0.04 -0.88 -4.31
N PHE A 35 0.86 -0.18 -3.53
CA PHE A 35 0.61 0.02 -2.11
C PHE A 35 -0.36 1.20 -1.93
N GLN A 36 -1.46 0.94 -1.23
CA GLN A 36 -2.50 1.93 -0.98
C GLN A 36 -2.24 2.60 0.38
N ILE A 37 -1.82 3.87 0.34
CA ILE A 37 -1.48 4.67 1.52
C ILE A 37 -2.47 5.83 1.63
N TYR A 38 -3.01 6.07 2.81
CA TYR A 38 -3.94 7.15 3.11
C TYR A 38 -3.30 8.11 4.09
N ASP A 39 -3.12 9.37 3.69
CA ASP A 39 -2.83 10.44 4.64
C ASP A 39 -4.15 10.99 5.18
N THR A 40 -4.35 10.84 6.49
CA THR A 40 -5.54 11.31 7.21
C THR A 40 -5.28 12.51 8.09
N THR A 41 -4.07 13.07 8.03
CA THR A 41 -3.73 14.27 8.78
C THR A 41 -4.55 15.47 8.26
N PRO A 42 -4.79 16.50 9.09
CA PRO A 42 -5.52 17.69 8.65
C PRO A 42 -4.92 18.41 7.43
N ARG A 43 -3.64 18.16 7.09
CA ARG A 43 -2.92 18.76 5.95
C ARG A 43 -3.03 17.94 4.67
N SER A 44 -3.71 16.79 4.70
CA SER A 44 -3.79 15.90 3.54
C SER A 44 -4.72 16.42 2.43
N ASP A 45 -5.23 17.65 2.53
CA ASP A 45 -5.92 18.36 1.46
C ASP A 45 -4.96 19.17 0.57
N ASP A 46 -3.73 19.41 1.03
CA ASP A 46 -2.67 20.10 0.29
C ASP A 46 -2.04 19.16 -0.77
N PRO A 47 -2.20 19.46 -2.07
CA PRO A 47 -1.66 18.61 -3.14
C PRO A 47 -0.13 18.55 -3.18
N ASP A 48 0.57 19.63 -2.82
CA ASP A 48 2.03 19.66 -2.84
C ASP A 48 2.61 18.84 -1.69
N HIS A 49 1.93 18.86 -0.53
CA HIS A 49 2.21 17.96 0.58
C HIS A 49 2.05 16.49 0.17
N LEU A 50 0.92 16.11 -0.44
CA LEU A 50 0.69 14.72 -0.86
C LEU A 50 1.68 14.24 -1.92
N ARG A 51 2.03 15.10 -2.89
CA ARG A 51 3.05 14.79 -3.90
C ARG A 51 4.41 14.52 -3.25
N THR A 52 4.84 15.44 -2.39
CA THR A 52 6.10 15.32 -1.65
C THR A 52 6.11 14.05 -0.80
N LEU A 53 4.98 13.73 -0.17
CA LEU A 53 4.81 12.54 0.64
C LEU A 53 4.94 11.26 -0.20
N ALA A 54 4.24 11.17 -1.34
CA ALA A 54 4.32 10.01 -2.23
C ALA A 54 5.74 9.77 -2.73
N GLU A 55 6.42 10.80 -3.21
CA GLU A 55 7.82 10.72 -3.67
C GLU A 55 8.77 10.29 -2.55
N THR A 56 8.57 10.86 -1.35
CA THR A 56 9.40 10.57 -0.18
C THR A 56 9.22 9.13 0.29
N LEU A 57 7.98 8.67 0.47
CA LEU A 57 7.71 7.29 0.88
C LEU A 57 8.24 6.31 -0.13
N HIS A 58 8.02 6.56 -1.43
CA HIS A 58 8.51 5.69 -2.48
C HIS A 58 10.04 5.60 -2.46
N ARG A 59 10.75 6.75 -2.45
CA ARG A 59 12.21 6.82 -2.43
C ARG A 59 12.81 6.18 -1.19
N GLU A 60 12.30 6.50 -0.01
CA GLU A 60 12.93 6.13 1.25
C GLU A 60 12.54 4.73 1.77
N THR A 61 11.62 4.02 1.11
CA THR A 61 11.30 2.59 1.40
C THR A 61 11.76 1.67 0.28
N ARG A 62 12.36 2.25 -0.77
CA ARG A 62 12.73 1.56 -2.01
C ARG A 62 13.69 0.41 -1.76
N GLU A 63 14.79 0.69 -1.06
CA GLU A 63 15.87 -0.29 -0.86
C GLU A 63 15.35 -1.55 -0.15
N GLU A 64 14.56 -1.39 0.91
CA GLU A 64 13.96 -2.54 1.59
C GLU A 64 12.96 -3.27 0.69
N ARG A 65 12.13 -2.52 -0.06
CA ARG A 65 11.15 -3.11 -0.99
C ARG A 65 11.79 -3.82 -2.18
N GLU A 66 12.95 -3.38 -2.67
CA GLU A 66 13.68 -4.02 -3.77
C GLU A 66 14.43 -5.26 -3.26
N THR A 67 15.16 -5.12 -2.14
CA THR A 67 15.98 -6.19 -1.56
C THR A 67 15.13 -7.37 -1.08
N GLN A 68 13.98 -7.08 -0.47
CA GLN A 68 13.08 -8.10 0.08
C GLN A 68 11.90 -8.43 -0.84
N GLY A 69 11.61 -7.58 -1.83
CA GLY A 69 10.44 -7.73 -2.71
C GLY A 69 10.73 -8.33 -4.07
N HIS A 70 11.81 -9.11 -4.19
CA HIS A 70 12.14 -9.95 -5.35
C HIS A 70 12.07 -9.22 -6.70
N GLU A 71 12.56 -7.97 -6.75
CA GLU A 71 12.74 -7.19 -7.98
C GLU A 71 11.46 -6.87 -8.80
N GLN A 72 10.26 -7.04 -8.24
CA GLN A 72 9.03 -6.71 -8.96
C GLN A 72 8.73 -5.20 -8.94
N PRO A 73 8.45 -4.58 -10.11
CA PRO A 73 8.02 -3.18 -10.18
C PRO A 73 6.77 -2.95 -9.34
N ASP A 74 6.78 -1.89 -8.55
CA ASP A 74 5.63 -1.47 -7.76
C ASP A 74 5.47 0.05 -7.78
N ARG A 75 4.31 0.49 -7.28
CA ARG A 75 4.00 1.90 -7.07
C ARG A 75 3.42 2.11 -5.69
N ILE A 76 3.50 3.35 -5.22
CA ILE A 76 2.78 3.81 -4.03
C ILE A 76 1.70 4.79 -4.49
N ASP A 77 0.45 4.51 -4.12
CA ASP A 77 -0.68 5.41 -4.31
C ASP A 77 -1.01 6.09 -2.97
N VAL A 78 -0.77 7.40 -2.86
CA VAL A 78 -1.06 8.19 -1.65
C VAL A 78 -2.34 8.99 -1.84
N TRP A 79 -3.33 8.71 -1.01
CA TRP A 79 -4.64 9.36 -0.99
C TRP A 79 -4.73 10.40 0.13
N GLY A 80 -5.21 11.59 -0.20
CA GLY A 80 -5.55 12.61 0.80
C GLY A 80 -6.96 12.43 1.35
N MET A 81 -7.09 12.16 2.65
CA MET A 81 -8.37 11.99 3.34
C MET A 81 -8.38 12.76 4.68
N PRO A 82 -8.47 14.09 4.66
CA PRO A 82 -8.26 14.90 5.86
C PRO A 82 -9.29 14.56 6.92
N LEU A 83 -8.80 14.24 8.13
CA LEU A 83 -9.60 13.99 9.31
C LEU A 83 -9.14 14.86 10.47
N ALA A 84 -9.99 15.01 11.48
CA ALA A 84 -9.60 15.70 12.70
C ALA A 84 -8.43 14.97 13.36
N ALA A 85 -7.50 15.72 13.95
CA ALA A 85 -6.32 15.13 14.62
C ALA A 85 -6.71 14.15 15.74
N ASN A 86 -7.86 14.38 16.38
CA ASN A 86 -8.43 13.53 17.43
C ASN A 86 -9.49 12.52 16.92
N ALA A 87 -9.64 12.33 15.61
CA ALA A 87 -10.46 11.24 15.09
C ALA A 87 -9.99 9.91 15.70
N SER A 88 -10.86 8.91 15.78
CA SER A 88 -10.48 7.59 16.29
C SER A 88 -9.85 6.73 15.19
N ASP A 89 -9.10 5.70 15.58
CA ASP A 89 -8.56 4.73 14.62
C ASP A 89 -9.68 4.02 13.86
N GLU A 90 -10.79 3.71 14.55
CA GLU A 90 -11.97 3.11 13.93
C GLU A 90 -12.60 4.00 12.85
N GLU A 91 -12.68 5.32 13.09
CA GLU A 91 -13.16 6.27 12.10
C GLU A 91 -12.24 6.33 10.88
N ARG A 92 -10.91 6.40 11.11
CA ARG A 92 -9.90 6.40 10.03
C ARG A 92 -9.98 5.12 9.20
N ILE A 93 -9.97 3.97 9.87
CA ILE A 93 -10.07 2.64 9.24
C ILE A 93 -11.34 2.56 8.39
N THR A 94 -12.48 2.91 8.97
CA THR A 94 -13.78 2.82 8.29
C THR A 94 -13.79 3.67 7.03
N ARG A 95 -13.39 4.95 7.12
CA ARG A 95 -13.38 5.85 5.95
C ARG A 95 -12.41 5.40 4.87
N CYS A 96 -11.18 5.05 5.22
CA CYS A 96 -10.17 4.62 4.25
C CYS A 96 -10.57 3.31 3.57
N LYS A 97 -11.09 2.34 4.34
CA LYS A 97 -11.59 1.06 3.81
C LYS A 97 -12.79 1.26 2.89
N THR A 98 -13.78 2.07 3.28
CA THR A 98 -14.93 2.39 2.43
C THR A 98 -14.49 3.02 1.11
N HIS A 99 -13.55 3.96 1.15
CA HIS A 99 -12.99 4.56 -0.06
C HIS A 99 -12.29 3.52 -0.94
N LEU A 100 -11.41 2.68 -0.38
CA LEU A 100 -10.71 1.66 -1.17
C LEU A 100 -11.69 0.71 -1.86
N LEU A 101 -12.72 0.24 -1.14
CA LEU A 101 -13.71 -0.68 -1.70
C LEU A 101 -14.50 -0.03 -2.86
N ALA A 102 -14.81 1.27 -2.75
CA ALA A 102 -15.44 2.03 -3.83
C ALA A 102 -14.50 2.17 -5.05
N GLU A 103 -13.21 2.45 -4.84
CA GLU A 103 -12.20 2.50 -5.90
C GLU A 103 -12.03 1.15 -6.59
N VAL A 104 -11.93 0.05 -5.82
CA VAL A 104 -11.85 -1.31 -6.37
C VAL A 104 -13.08 -1.61 -7.23
N ALA A 105 -14.28 -1.32 -6.72
CA ALA A 105 -15.52 -1.54 -7.47
C ALA A 105 -15.56 -0.72 -8.77
N SER A 106 -15.21 0.56 -8.69
CA SER A 106 -15.19 1.46 -9.86
C SER A 106 -14.17 1.04 -10.92
N ARG A 107 -13.03 0.48 -10.51
CA ARG A 107 -11.96 0.07 -11.43
C ARG A 107 -12.19 -1.32 -12.01
N ASN A 108 -12.85 -2.22 -11.28
CA ASN A 108 -13.27 -3.52 -11.82
C ASN A 108 -14.31 -3.41 -12.95
N THR A 109 -15.02 -2.28 -13.06
CA THR A 109 -15.93 -2.00 -14.18
C THR A 109 -15.25 -1.30 -15.35
N ALA A 110 -14.01 -0.84 -15.19
CA ALA A 110 -13.27 -0.21 -16.28
C ALA A 110 -12.67 -1.30 -17.19
N GLU A 111 -12.72 -1.11 -18.51
CA GLU A 111 -12.12 -2.03 -19.50
C GLU A 111 -10.58 -1.97 -19.52
N SER A 112 -9.95 -1.34 -18.52
CA SER A 112 -8.50 -1.13 -18.45
C SER A 112 -7.94 -1.61 -17.12
N ASP A 113 -6.97 -2.54 -17.19
CA ASP A 113 -6.21 -3.04 -16.05
C ASP A 113 -5.10 -2.08 -15.58
N GLU A 114 -4.95 -0.91 -16.21
CA GLU A 114 -3.90 0.06 -15.91
C GLU A 114 -3.98 0.58 -14.45
N PHE A 115 -5.19 0.68 -13.92
CA PHE A 115 -5.46 1.20 -12.58
C PHE A 115 -5.80 0.11 -11.57
N HIS A 116 -5.58 -1.16 -11.90
CA HIS A 116 -5.92 -2.27 -11.02
C HIS A 116 -5.33 -2.09 -9.60
N ILE A 117 -6.16 -2.39 -8.59
CA ILE A 117 -5.77 -2.41 -7.17
C ILE A 117 -5.74 -3.87 -6.77
N SER A 118 -4.53 -4.38 -6.57
CA SER A 118 -4.30 -5.79 -6.30
C SER A 118 -4.57 -6.16 -4.84
N ARG A 119 -5.05 -7.39 -4.64
CA ARG A 119 -5.14 -8.04 -3.32
C ARG A 119 -3.75 -8.50 -2.86
N LEU A 120 -3.52 -8.53 -1.54
CA LEU A 120 -2.36 -9.19 -0.97
C LEU A 120 -2.38 -10.67 -1.35
N SER A 121 -1.22 -11.21 -1.71
CA SER A 121 -1.09 -12.66 -1.94
C SER A 121 -0.02 -13.36 -1.11
N ALA A 122 0.95 -12.67 -0.48
CA ALA A 122 1.90 -13.33 0.44
C ALA A 122 1.48 -13.23 1.91
N ASN A 123 0.42 -12.49 2.21
CA ASN A 123 -0.21 -12.55 3.52
C ASN A 123 -1.13 -13.78 3.53
N GLU A 124 -0.66 -14.89 4.11
CA GLU A 124 -1.43 -16.14 4.16
C GLU A 124 -2.79 -15.95 4.86
N GLN A 125 -2.90 -14.93 5.73
CA GLN A 125 -4.09 -14.67 6.53
C GLN A 125 -5.09 -13.70 5.87
N TRP A 126 -4.63 -12.63 5.22
CA TRP A 126 -5.48 -11.51 4.78
C TRP A 126 -5.34 -11.21 3.29
N GLN A 127 -6.44 -10.82 2.64
CA GLN A 127 -6.47 -10.49 1.22
C GLN A 127 -6.29 -8.99 0.93
N TRP A 128 -6.52 -8.12 1.90
CA TRP A 128 -6.36 -6.67 1.72
C TRP A 128 -5.48 -6.07 2.81
N ALA A 129 -4.68 -5.08 2.41
CA ALA A 129 -4.15 -4.10 3.35
C ALA A 129 -4.13 -2.69 2.79
N ILE A 130 -4.20 -1.74 3.72
CA ILE A 130 -3.87 -0.33 3.51
C ILE A 130 -2.92 0.12 4.61
N LEU A 131 -2.23 1.22 4.35
CA LEU A 131 -1.49 1.95 5.35
C LEU A 131 -2.16 3.31 5.57
N ILE A 132 -2.39 3.69 6.81
CA ILE A 132 -2.95 4.99 7.19
C ILE A 132 -1.88 5.79 7.92
N ILE A 133 -1.66 7.02 7.49
CA ILE A 133 -0.84 8.02 8.18
C ILE A 133 -1.80 8.91 8.95
N ASP A 134 -1.74 8.86 10.28
CA ASP A 134 -2.63 9.61 11.17
C ASP A 134 -1.92 10.74 11.92
N ARG A 135 -0.59 10.82 11.76
CA ARG A 135 0.26 11.79 12.45
C ARG A 135 1.17 12.54 11.47
N PRO A 136 1.52 13.80 11.79
CA PRO A 136 2.49 14.55 11.02
C PRO A 136 3.88 13.89 11.09
N ARG A 137 4.73 14.20 10.11
CA ARG A 137 6.02 13.53 9.87
C ARG A 137 6.93 13.52 11.10
N GLU A 138 6.91 14.61 11.86
CA GLU A 138 7.74 14.80 13.04
C GLU A 138 7.44 13.75 14.13
N LEU A 139 6.22 13.23 14.17
CA LEU A 139 5.74 12.29 15.18
C LEU A 139 5.75 10.83 14.71
N TRP A 140 6.26 10.54 13.51
CA TRP A 140 6.20 9.19 12.94
C TRP A 140 6.99 8.13 13.70
N ASN A 141 7.97 8.55 14.51
CA ASN A 141 8.77 7.66 15.35
C ASN A 141 8.44 7.79 16.85
N GLU A 142 7.42 8.60 17.20
CA GLU A 142 7.05 8.81 18.59
C GLU A 142 5.95 7.84 19.05
N GLY A 143 6.11 7.30 20.26
CA GLY A 143 5.18 6.34 20.85
C GLY A 143 5.03 5.09 19.99
N GLU A 144 3.79 4.77 19.62
CA GLU A 144 3.44 3.62 18.76
C GLU A 144 3.72 3.88 17.26
N GLY A 145 4.15 5.08 16.89
CA GLY A 145 4.43 5.48 15.51
C GLY A 145 3.26 6.18 14.81
N GLY A 146 3.54 6.70 13.61
CA GLY A 146 2.59 7.49 12.80
C GLY A 146 1.90 6.73 11.68
N PHE A 147 2.07 5.40 11.63
CA PHE A 147 1.50 4.55 10.60
C PHE A 147 0.62 3.48 11.24
N LEU A 148 -0.57 3.29 10.68
CA LEU A 148 -1.52 2.25 11.05
C LEU A 148 -1.74 1.36 9.83
N ALA A 149 -1.17 0.15 9.85
CA ALA A 149 -1.45 -0.85 8.82
C ALA A 149 -2.72 -1.60 9.17
N VAL A 150 -3.62 -1.73 8.21
CA VAL A 150 -4.95 -2.29 8.41
C VAL A 150 -5.13 -3.44 7.44
N TYR A 151 -5.56 -4.58 7.95
CA TYR A 151 -5.75 -5.83 7.22
C TYR A 151 -7.18 -6.32 7.36
N TRP A 152 -7.77 -6.83 6.29
CA TRP A 152 -9.11 -7.42 6.35
C TRP A 152 -9.32 -8.43 5.22
N ASP A 153 -10.47 -9.11 5.29
CA ASP A 153 -10.89 -10.17 4.37
C ASP A 153 -9.94 -11.36 4.44
N MET A 154 -10.28 -12.34 5.28
CA MET A 154 -9.39 -13.48 5.48
C MET A 154 -9.28 -14.32 4.22
N HIS A 155 -8.07 -14.84 3.96
CA HIS A 155 -7.87 -15.74 2.84
C HIS A 155 -8.69 -17.03 3.04
N PRO A 156 -9.43 -17.54 2.03
CA PRO A 156 -10.20 -18.77 2.15
C PRO A 156 -9.36 -19.97 2.64
N ASN A 157 -8.15 -20.11 2.11
CA ASN A 157 -7.19 -21.16 2.53
C ASN A 157 -6.87 -21.09 4.04
N TYR A 158 -6.77 -19.87 4.60
CA TYR A 158 -6.53 -19.70 6.03
C TYR A 158 -7.76 -20.08 6.85
N LEU A 159 -8.96 -19.71 6.38
CA LEU A 159 -10.21 -20.14 7.02
C LEU A 159 -10.35 -21.68 7.03
N GLU A 160 -9.95 -22.35 5.94
CA GLU A 160 -9.92 -23.82 5.88
C GLU A 160 -8.91 -24.41 6.87
N LEU A 161 -7.71 -23.83 6.97
CA LEU A 161 -6.71 -24.23 7.97
C LEU A 161 -7.24 -24.09 9.39
N LEU A 162 -7.85 -22.95 9.72
CA LEU A 162 -8.43 -22.70 11.04
C LEU A 162 -9.52 -23.72 11.38
N LYS A 163 -10.41 -24.01 10.43
CA LYS A 163 -11.45 -25.02 10.60
C LYS A 163 -10.85 -26.41 10.87
N ARG A 164 -9.77 -26.75 10.16
CA ARG A 164 -9.08 -28.04 10.34
C ARG A 164 -8.39 -28.15 11.70
N GLU A 165 -7.76 -27.09 12.17
CA GLU A 165 -6.94 -27.12 13.40
C GLU A 165 -7.76 -26.88 14.68
N TYR A 166 -8.77 -26.01 14.61
CA TYR A 166 -9.50 -25.51 15.77
C TYR A 166 -11.01 -25.75 15.73
N GLY A 167 -11.53 -26.35 14.66
CA GLY A 167 -12.98 -26.54 14.48
C GLY A 167 -13.71 -25.24 14.08
N GLU A 168 -15.03 -25.22 14.21
CA GLU A 168 -15.86 -24.06 13.83
C GLU A 168 -15.94 -22.95 14.89
N ASP A 169 -15.42 -23.21 16.10
CA ASP A 169 -15.59 -22.32 17.26
C ASP A 169 -14.62 -21.13 17.27
N LYS A 170 -13.53 -21.19 16.48
CA LYS A 170 -12.55 -20.10 16.45
C LYS A 170 -13.05 -18.95 15.59
N GLN A 171 -13.34 -17.83 16.25
CA GLN A 171 -13.65 -16.57 15.59
C GLN A 171 -12.40 -15.69 15.53
N GLU A 172 -11.96 -15.37 14.31
CA GLU A 172 -10.95 -14.34 14.07
C GLU A 172 -11.64 -12.99 13.85
N PRO A 173 -10.97 -11.86 14.17
CA PRO A 173 -11.51 -10.54 13.91
C PRO A 173 -11.73 -10.32 12.41
N GLN A 174 -12.72 -9.51 12.01
CA GLN A 174 -12.93 -9.20 10.60
C GLN A 174 -11.91 -8.20 10.04
N THR A 175 -11.21 -7.48 10.92
CA THR A 175 -10.22 -6.47 10.58
C THR A 175 -9.19 -6.44 11.69
N SER A 176 -7.91 -6.43 11.31
CA SER A 176 -6.78 -6.29 12.23
C SER A 176 -6.03 -5.01 11.90
N ALA A 177 -5.54 -4.31 12.92
CA ALA A 177 -4.79 -3.08 12.73
C ALA A 177 -3.59 -3.04 13.67
N PHE A 178 -2.43 -2.63 13.13
CA PHE A 178 -1.16 -2.59 13.84
C PHE A 178 -0.47 -1.26 13.57
N ARG A 179 0.16 -0.70 14.61
CA ARG A 179 0.91 0.54 14.50
C ARG A 179 2.38 0.29 14.26
N TYR A 180 2.97 1.15 13.44
CA TYR A 180 4.37 1.10 13.06
C TYR A 180 5.00 2.48 13.07
N THR A 181 6.27 2.51 13.40
CA THR A 181 7.13 3.68 13.26
C THR A 181 7.62 3.83 11.83
N ARG A 182 8.20 5.00 11.51
CA ARG A 182 8.83 5.19 10.19
C ARG A 182 9.96 4.19 9.95
N ALA A 183 10.72 3.82 10.97
CA ALA A 183 11.84 2.88 10.84
C ALA A 183 11.41 1.47 10.43
N GLU A 184 10.17 1.07 10.72
CA GLU A 184 9.64 -0.26 10.41
C GLU A 184 8.96 -0.32 9.05
N LEU A 185 8.61 0.85 8.49
CA LEU A 185 7.75 0.96 7.31
C LEU A 185 8.26 0.19 6.08
N GLY A 186 9.57 0.26 5.79
CA GLY A 186 10.15 -0.45 4.65
C GLY A 186 9.91 -1.96 4.71
N LYS A 187 10.07 -2.55 5.90
CA LYS A 187 9.83 -3.98 6.15
C LYS A 187 8.35 -4.33 6.06
N VAL A 188 7.48 -3.47 6.61
CA VAL A 188 6.02 -3.67 6.52
C VAL A 188 5.60 -3.72 5.05
N LEU A 189 5.99 -2.73 4.24
CA LEU A 189 5.65 -2.69 2.82
C LEU A 189 6.25 -3.87 2.04
N ALA A 190 7.48 -4.29 2.36
CA ALA A 190 8.09 -5.48 1.77
C ALA A 190 7.25 -6.75 2.02
N ASN A 191 6.72 -6.90 3.24
CA ASN A 191 5.89 -8.04 3.64
C ASN A 191 4.45 -8.02 3.07
N LEU A 192 4.04 -6.93 2.40
CA LEU A 192 2.69 -6.78 1.84
C LEU A 192 2.54 -7.29 0.38
N LYS A 193 3.60 -7.74 -0.31
CA LYS A 193 3.46 -8.40 -1.64
C LYS A 193 2.72 -9.77 -1.47
N GLY A 194 2.18 -10.53 -2.41
CA GLY A 194 2.49 -10.75 -3.82
C GLY A 194 2.91 -12.21 -4.12
N ALA A 195 2.41 -13.28 -3.45
CA ALA A 195 2.63 -14.65 -3.92
C ALA A 195 1.97 -14.86 -5.30
N PHE A 196 2.72 -15.43 -6.23
CA PHE A 196 2.20 -15.99 -7.49
C PHE A 196 1.90 -17.48 -7.29
#